data_AF-A0A2P8KMR6-F1
#
_entry.id   AF-A0A2P8KMR6-F1
#
_cell.length_a   1.000
_cell.length_b   1.000
_cell.length_c   1.000
_cell.angle_alpha   90.00
_cell.angle_beta   90.00
_cell.angle_gamma   90.00
#
_symmetry.space_group_name_H-M   'P 1'
#
loop_
_entity.id
_entity.type
_entity.pdbx_description
1 polymer ?
#
loop_
_entity_poly.entity_id
_entity_poly.type
_entity_poly.pdbx_seq_one_letter_code
_entity_poly.pdbx_strand_id
1 'polypeptide(L)'
;MNRESEEQLLALGAAQAKRFDVHEWQDLAAKGPVLKDEVAAAALFLAGGYWYGHEDELFQVADSLAPGCRGHFAALSKKVHFDCSRFNSMLKARIRHESRHT
;
A
#
# COMPACT_ATOMS: atom_id res chain seq x y z
N MET A 1 -3.56 -6.19 -10.81
CA MET A 1 -2.62 -6.63 -9.77
C MET A 1 -2.68 -8.13 -9.71
N ASN A 2 -1.53 -8.77 -9.79
CA ASN A 2 -1.45 -10.22 -9.65
C ASN A 2 -1.40 -10.60 -8.15
N ARG A 3 -1.51 -11.89 -7.86
CA ARG A 3 -1.54 -12.40 -6.49
C ARG A 3 -0.23 -12.15 -5.73
N GLU A 4 0.91 -12.21 -6.41
CA GLU A 4 2.23 -12.01 -5.81
C GLU A 4 2.42 -10.54 -5.37
N SER A 5 2.08 -9.59 -6.24
CA SER A 5 2.07 -8.17 -5.91
C SER A 5 1.15 -7.86 -4.73
N GLU A 6 -0.06 -8.44 -4.73
CA GLU A 6 -1.01 -8.29 -3.62
C GLU A 6 -0.41 -8.79 -2.30
N GLU A 7 0.23 -9.96 -2.32
CA GLU A 7 0.84 -10.56 -1.13
C GLU A 7 2.01 -9.73 -0.58
N GLN A 8 2.88 -9.20 -1.46
CA GLN A 8 3.98 -8.33 -1.04
C GLN A 8 3.48 -7.00 -0.48
N LEU A 9 2.45 -6.39 -1.08
CA LEU A 9 1.83 -5.17 -0.55
C LEU A 9 1.15 -5.40 0.80
N LEU A 10 0.51 -6.56 0.99
CA LEU A 10 -0.08 -6.94 2.27
C LEU A 10 0.99 -7.14 3.35
N ALA A 11 2.12 -7.77 3.00
CA ALA A 11 3.24 -7.95 3.91
C ALA A 11 3.87 -6.60 4.31
N LEU A 12 4.14 -5.73 3.33
CA LEU A 12 4.65 -4.39 3.60
C LEU A 12 3.66 -3.58 4.45
N GLY A 13 2.38 -3.53 4.08
CA GLY A 13 1.36 -2.80 4.84
C GLY A 13 1.24 -3.27 6.29
N ALA A 14 1.37 -4.58 6.54
CA ALA A 14 1.37 -5.13 7.90
C ALA A 14 2.63 -4.75 8.69
N ALA A 15 3.81 -4.78 8.07
CA ALA A 15 5.05 -4.31 8.70
C ALA A 15 4.99 -2.81 9.05
N GLN A 16 4.44 -2.01 8.14
CA GLN A 16 4.30 -0.56 8.25
C GLN A 16 3.30 -0.14 9.34
N ALA A 17 2.37 -1.02 9.74
CA ALA A 17 1.52 -0.81 10.92
C ALA A 17 2.31 -0.83 12.25
N LYS A 18 3.49 -1.47 12.28
CA LYS A 18 4.37 -1.55 13.47
C LYS A 18 5.46 -0.49 13.43
N ARG A 19 6.09 -0.31 12.26
CA ARG A 19 7.16 0.65 12.03
C ARG A 19 7.02 1.20 10.62
N PHE A 20 6.55 2.44 10.52
CA PHE A 20 6.44 3.11 9.24
C PHE A 20 7.81 3.53 8.72
N ASP A 21 8.06 3.29 7.43
CA ASP A 21 9.27 3.66 6.71
C ASP A 21 8.96 3.88 5.23
N VAL A 22 9.08 5.12 4.78
CA VAL A 22 8.86 5.56 3.39
C VAL A 22 9.78 4.84 2.41
N HIS A 23 11.02 4.55 2.80
CA HIS A 23 12.00 3.95 1.90
C HIS A 23 11.62 2.52 1.52
N GLU A 24 10.99 1.76 2.43
CA GLU A 24 10.55 0.39 2.13
C GLU A 24 9.49 0.35 1.00
N TRP A 25 8.64 1.39 0.89
CA TRP A 25 7.68 1.52 -0.21
C TRP A 25 8.37 1.77 -1.55
N GLN A 26 9.36 2.66 -1.56
CA GLN A 26 10.11 3.00 -2.76
C GLN A 26 10.98 1.81 -3.21
N ASP A 27 11.59 1.11 -2.25
CA ASP A 27 12.39 -0.08 -2.50
C ASP A 27 11.54 -1.23 -3.06
N LEU A 28 10.32 -1.44 -2.53
CA LEU A 28 9.40 -2.44 -3.07
C LEU A 28 9.09 -2.16 -4.55
N ALA A 29 8.84 -0.89 -4.90
CA ALA A 29 8.55 -0.48 -6.26
C ALA A 29 9.78 -0.50 -7.19
N ALA A 30 11.00 -0.39 -6.64
CA ALA A 30 12.25 -0.35 -7.40
C ALA A 30 12.87 -1.74 -7.62
N LYS A 31 12.72 -2.65 -6.65
CA LYS A 31 13.40 -3.95 -6.60
C LYS A 31 12.46 -5.14 -6.72
N GLY A 32 11.18 -4.95 -6.41
CA GLY A 32 10.18 -6.01 -6.40
C GLY A 32 9.50 -6.22 -7.75
N PRO A 33 8.72 -7.31 -7.90
CA PRO A 33 7.82 -7.52 -9.03
C PRO A 33 6.60 -6.58 -9.01
N VAL A 34 6.41 -5.82 -7.93
CA VAL A 34 5.28 -4.91 -7.73
C VAL A 34 5.47 -3.64 -8.57
N LEU A 35 4.48 -3.31 -9.38
CA LEU A 35 4.56 -2.12 -10.23
C LEU A 35 4.42 -0.85 -9.39
N LYS A 36 5.10 0.24 -9.81
CA LYS A 36 4.99 1.55 -9.15
C LYS A 36 3.55 2.02 -8.97
N ASP A 37 2.70 1.80 -9.97
CA ASP A 37 1.28 2.15 -9.91
C ASP A 37 0.50 1.31 -8.87
N GLU A 38 0.90 0.05 -8.64
CA GLU A 38 0.28 -0.83 -7.62
C GLU A 38 0.65 -0.35 -6.22
N VAL A 39 1.92 0.00 -6.02
CA VAL A 39 2.42 0.58 -4.76
C VAL A 39 1.75 1.94 -4.50
N ALA A 40 1.66 2.81 -5.51
CA ALA A 40 0.98 4.10 -5.40
C ALA A 40 -0.51 3.95 -5.10
N ALA A 41 -1.21 2.98 -5.72
CA ALA A 41 -2.61 2.70 -5.41
C ALA A 41 -2.80 2.25 -3.96
N ALA A 42 -1.95 1.33 -3.48
CA ALA A 42 -1.99 0.88 -2.08
C ALA A 42 -1.69 2.03 -1.11
N ALA A 43 -0.67 2.84 -1.39
CA ALA A 43 -0.31 3.98 -0.56
C ALA A 43 -1.45 5.03 -0.48
N LEU A 44 -2.08 5.38 -1.61
CA LEU A 44 -3.26 6.26 -1.63
C LEU A 44 -4.43 5.68 -0.85
N PHE A 45 -4.68 4.37 -0.98
CA PHE A 45 -5.75 3.71 -0.26
C PHE A 45 -5.55 3.79 1.26
N LEU A 46 -4.32 3.56 1.73
CA LEU A 46 -3.97 3.66 3.15
C LEU A 46 -3.99 5.11 3.65
N ALA A 47 -3.51 6.06 2.84
CA ALA A 47 -3.55 7.48 3.18
C ALA A 47 -4.99 7.94 3.46
N GLY A 48 -5.93 7.58 2.58
CA GLY A 48 -7.36 7.89 2.77
C GLY A 48 -8.03 7.21 3.97
N GLY A 49 -7.38 6.18 4.54
CA GLY A 49 -7.82 5.48 5.74
C GLY A 49 -7.21 6.01 7.05
N TYR A 50 -6.45 7.12 7.01
CA TYR A 50 -5.70 7.65 8.16
C TYR A 50 -4.77 6.60 8.78
N TRP A 51 -4.04 5.85 7.95
CA TRP A 51 -3.23 4.72 8.38
C TRP A 51 -2.19 5.10 9.44
N TYR A 52 -2.45 4.76 10.70
CA TYR A 52 -1.59 5.01 11.87
C TYR A 52 -1.04 6.44 11.98
N GLY A 53 -1.70 7.44 11.39
CA GLY A 53 -1.27 8.83 11.39
C GLY A 53 -0.24 9.22 10.32
N HIS A 54 0.07 8.34 9.36
CA HIS A 54 1.07 8.56 8.30
C HIS A 54 0.46 8.98 6.96
N GLU A 55 -0.60 9.81 6.97
CA GLU A 55 -1.33 10.15 5.73
C GLU A 55 -0.43 10.91 4.75
N ASP A 56 0.32 11.89 5.24
CA ASP A 56 1.11 12.79 4.42
C ASP A 56 2.29 12.04 3.79
N GLU A 57 2.95 11.18 4.55
CA GLU A 57 4.03 10.34 4.05
C GLU A 57 3.53 9.32 3.02
N LEU A 58 2.34 8.74 3.21
CA LEU A 58 1.73 7.84 2.23
C LEU A 58 1.30 8.58 0.96
N PHE A 59 0.79 9.81 1.07
CA PHE A 59 0.54 10.66 -0.09
C PHE A 59 1.84 10.99 -0.82
N GLN A 60 2.93 11.27 -0.09
CA GLN A 60 4.23 11.53 -0.67
C GLN A 60 4.79 10.30 -1.40
N VAL A 61 4.66 9.10 -0.81
CA VAL A 61 5.00 7.84 -1.49
C VAL A 61 4.24 7.73 -2.80
N ALA A 62 2.91 7.89 -2.75
CA ALA A 62 2.07 7.76 -3.93
C ALA A 62 2.44 8.75 -5.04
N ASP A 63 2.64 10.03 -4.69
CA ASP A 63 2.99 11.07 -5.66
C ASP A 63 4.41 10.87 -6.22
N SER A 64 5.35 10.39 -5.41
CA SER A 64 6.71 10.07 -5.89
C SER A 64 6.73 8.93 -6.92
N LEU A 65 5.84 7.95 -6.76
CA LEU A 65 5.79 6.76 -7.61
C LEU A 65 4.89 6.94 -8.84
N ALA A 66 3.81 7.72 -8.68
CA ALA A 66 2.86 8.08 -9.73
C ALA A 66 2.50 9.57 -9.60
N PRO A 67 3.29 10.49 -10.20
CA PRO A 67 3.09 11.92 -10.06
C PRO A 67 1.68 12.36 -10.49
N GLY A 68 1.04 13.19 -9.67
CA GLY A 68 -0.31 13.70 -9.94
C GLY A 68 -1.41 12.66 -9.69
N CYS A 69 -1.13 11.54 -9.02
CA CYS A 69 -2.15 10.56 -8.67
C CYS A 69 -3.10 11.01 -7.55
N ARG A 70 -2.75 12.05 -6.79
CA ARG A 70 -3.58 12.60 -5.71
C ARG A 70 -4.91 13.11 -6.27
N GLY A 71 -6.02 12.62 -5.73
CA GLY A 71 -7.37 12.88 -6.26
C GLY A 71 -7.80 11.99 -7.43
N HIS A 72 -6.90 11.17 -7.98
CA HIS A 72 -7.15 10.26 -9.10
C HIS A 72 -7.13 8.77 -8.69
N PHE A 73 -7.33 8.48 -7.41
CA PHE A 73 -7.32 7.11 -6.87
C PHE A 73 -8.24 6.17 -7.67
N ALA A 74 -9.46 6.59 -8.02
CA ALA A 74 -10.40 5.75 -8.75
C ALA A 74 -9.92 5.34 -10.16
N ALA A 75 -9.12 6.19 -10.82
CA ALA A 75 -8.52 5.86 -12.10
C ALA A 75 -7.32 4.92 -11.92
N LEU A 76 -6.48 5.20 -10.93
CA LEU A 76 -5.29 4.40 -10.62
C LEU A 76 -5.67 2.99 -10.15
N SER A 77 -6.63 2.86 -9.25
CA SER A 77 -7.12 1.57 -8.73
C SER A 77 -7.71 0.71 -9.85
N LYS A 78 -8.45 1.30 -10.80
CA LYS A 78 -8.94 0.59 -11.99
C LYS A 78 -7.79 0.13 -12.89
N LYS A 79 -6.82 1.00 -13.18
CA LYS A 79 -5.66 0.70 -14.02
C LYS A 79 -4.90 -0.54 -13.52
N VAL A 80 -4.74 -0.65 -12.21
CA VAL A 80 -4.00 -1.76 -11.60
C VAL A 80 -4.92 -2.85 -11.05
N HIS A 81 -6.22 -2.83 -11.33
CA HIS A 81 -7.19 -3.78 -10.78
C HIS A 81 -7.09 -3.97 -9.26
N PHE A 82 -6.94 -2.87 -8.52
CA PHE A 82 -6.83 -2.85 -7.07
C PHE A 82 -8.21 -3.03 -6.41
N ASP A 83 -8.41 -4.14 -5.71
CA ASP A 83 -9.62 -4.40 -4.94
C ASP A 83 -9.44 -3.92 -3.49
N CYS A 84 -10.02 -2.76 -3.18
CA CYS A 84 -9.93 -2.12 -1.87
C CYS A 84 -10.52 -2.97 -0.75
N SER A 85 -11.67 -3.61 -1.01
CA SER A 85 -12.42 -4.38 -0.01
C SER A 85 -11.65 -5.63 0.37
N ARG A 86 -11.14 -6.34 -0.64
CA ARG A 86 -10.29 -7.51 -0.46
C ARG A 86 -8.99 -7.16 0.23
N PHE A 87 -8.27 -6.14 -0.26
CA PHE A 87 -7.00 -5.71 0.31
C PHE A 87 -7.13 -5.33 1.79
N ASN A 88 -8.14 -4.51 2.15
CA ASN A 88 -8.40 -4.13 3.54
C ASN A 88 -8.71 -5.34 4.44
N SER A 89 -9.52 -6.27 3.95
CA SER A 89 -9.90 -7.47 4.71
C SER A 89 -8.69 -8.36 4.99
N MET A 90 -7.85 -8.58 3.97
CA MET A 90 -6.63 -9.38 4.09
C MET A 90 -5.59 -8.69 4.96
N LEU A 91 -5.42 -7.37 4.82
CA LEU A 91 -4.47 -6.59 5.61
C LEU A 91 -4.79 -6.64 7.10
N LYS A 92 -6.07 -6.42 7.45
CA LYS A 92 -6.54 -6.54 8.85
C LYS A 92 -6.36 -7.95 9.41
N ALA A 93 -6.66 -8.97 8.61
CA ALA A 93 -6.45 -10.37 9.02
C ALA A 93 -4.96 -10.64 9.31
N ARG A 94 -4.07 -10.14 8.45
CA ARG A 94 -2.62 -10.31 8.59
C ARG A 94 -2.08 -9.59 9.82
N ILE A 95 -2.42 -8.32 10.03
CA ILE A 95 -2.04 -7.56 11.22
C ILE A 95 -2.50 -8.28 12.49
N ARG A 96 -3.76 -8.73 12.54
CA ARG A 96 -4.28 -9.48 13.69
C ARG A 96 -3.51 -10.77 13.94
N HIS A 97 -3.11 -11.48 12.90
CA HIS A 97 -2.32 -12.71 13.03
C HIS A 97 -0.93 -12.38 13.59
N GLU A 98 -0.25 -11.37 13.04
CA GLU A 98 1.10 -10.97 13.45
C GLU A 98 1.17 -10.31 14.83
N SER A 99 0.07 -9.76 15.36
CA SER A 99 -0.04 -9.26 16.74
C SER A 99 -0.27 -10.35 17.78
N ARG A 100 -0.66 -11.57 17.38
CA ARG A 100 -0.90 -12.70 18.29
C ARG A 100 0.36 -13.50 18.62
N HIS A 101 1.45 -13.26 17.89
CA HIS A 101 2.72 -13.98 18.02
C HIS A 101 3.86 -13.11 18.58
N THR A 102 3.54 -11.92 19.09
CA THR A 102 4.43 -10.99 19.81
C THR A 102 3.98 -10.87 21.25
#